data_AF-A0A6A6DHS1-F1
#
_entry.id   AF-A0A6A6DHS1-F1
#
_cell.length_a   1.000
_cell.length_b   1.000
_cell.length_c   1.000
_cell.angle_alpha   90.00
_cell.angle_beta   90.00
_cell.angle_gamma   90.00
#
_symmetry.space_group_name_H-M   'P 1'
#
loop_
_entity.id
_entity.type
_entity.pdbx_description
1 polymer ?
#
loop_
_entity_poly.entity_id
_entity_poly.type
_entity_poly.pdbx_seq_one_letter_code
_entity_poly.pdbx_strand_id
1 'polypeptide(L)' 'YLKEFSIRCERCIQTEAIKDSRKGFYLIKGLPTHYAQMVLEHFNLRSNKPLHFKYQEIAKYLQRRVQVESEAQMLN' A
#
# COMPACT_ATOMS: atom_id res chain seq x y z
N TYR A 1 -3.84 -7.19 8.32
CA TYR A 1 -4.37 -6.07 7.51
C TYR A 1 -3.83 -6.03 6.08
N LEU A 2 -2.56 -5.66 5.84
CA LEU A 2 -1.99 -5.52 4.47
C LEU A 2 -2.13 -6.77 3.59
N LYS A 3 -1.88 -7.96 4.15
CA LYS A 3 -2.02 -9.25 3.44
C LYS A 3 -3.46 -9.52 3.00
N GLU A 4 -4.41 -9.25 3.88
CA GLU A 4 -5.84 -9.46 3.65
C GLU A 4 -6.40 -8.47 2.61
N PHE A 5 -5.95 -7.22 2.68
CA PHE A 5 -6.32 -6.19 1.71
C PHE A 5 -5.69 -6.47 0.33
N SER A 6 -4.44 -6.97 0.28
CA SER A 6 -3.80 -7.42 -0.96
C SER A 6 -4.59 -8.53 -1.65
N ILE A 7 -5.05 -9.54 -0.89
CA ILE A 7 -5.87 -10.64 -1.41
C ILE A 7 -7.18 -10.12 -2.00
N ARG A 8 -7.83 -9.15 -1.33
CA ARG A 8 -9.05 -8.51 -1.86
C ARG A 8 -8.77 -7.76 -3.17
N CYS A 9 -7.71 -6.96 -3.24
CA CYS A 9 -7.31 -6.29 -4.48
C CYS A 9 -7.03 -7.26 -5.61
N GLU A 10 -6.37 -8.39 -5.34
CA GLU A 10 -6.08 -9.43 -6.35
C GLU A 10 -7.35 -10.07 -6.90
N ARG A 11 -8.32 -10.40 -6.03
CA ARG A 11 -9.63 -10.89 -6.47
C ARG A 11 -10.36 -9.87 -7.35
N CYS A 12 -10.29 -8.59 -7.02
CA CYS A 12 -10.86 -7.52 -7.84
C CYS A 12 -10.14 -7.35 -9.20
N ILE A 13 -8.85 -7.66 -9.28
CA ILE A 13 -8.09 -7.66 -10.54
C ILE A 13 -8.47 -8.88 -11.40
N GLN A 14 -8.57 -10.05 -10.79
CA GLN A 14 -8.96 -11.30 -11.46
C GLN A 14 -10.39 -11.25 -12.03
N THR A 15 -11.27 -10.50 -11.39
CA THR A 15 -12.66 -10.26 -11.85
C THR A 15 -12.78 -9.05 -12.78
N GLU A 16 -11.66 -8.47 -13.21
CA GLU A 16 -11.55 -7.27 -14.07
C GLU A 16 -12.23 -6.00 -13.51
N ALA A 17 -12.71 -6.03 -12.26
CA ALA A 17 -13.27 -4.87 -11.57
C ALA A 17 -12.23 -3.75 -11.36
N ILE A 18 -10.94 -4.12 -11.30
CA ILE A 18 -9.82 -3.20 -11.17
C ILE A 18 -8.73 -3.57 -12.17
N LYS A 19 -8.16 -2.59 -12.86
CA LYS A 19 -6.96 -2.80 -13.70
C LYS A 19 -5.74 -3.07 -12.81
N ASP A 20 -4.94 -4.08 -13.15
CA ASP A 20 -3.70 -4.41 -12.43
C ASP A 20 -2.74 -3.22 -12.29
N SER A 21 -2.65 -2.37 -13.33
CA SER A 21 -1.86 -1.13 -13.31
C SER A 21 -2.30 -0.10 -12.25
N ARG A 22 -3.46 -0.29 -11.63
CA ARG A 22 -3.98 0.54 -10.53
C ARG A 22 -3.87 -0.13 -9.17
N LYS A 23 -3.29 -1.33 -9.06
CA LYS A 23 -3.18 -2.08 -7.80
C LYS A 23 -2.57 -1.25 -6.67
N GLY A 24 -1.45 -0.57 -6.93
CA GLY A 24 -0.78 0.27 -5.93
C GLY A 24 -1.65 1.43 -5.43
N PHE A 25 -2.45 2.03 -6.30
CA PHE A 25 -3.39 3.09 -5.95
C PHE A 25 -4.49 2.62 -5.01
N TYR A 26 -5.12 1.48 -5.32
CA TYR A 26 -6.16 0.92 -4.47
C TYR A 26 -5.63 0.41 -3.14
N LEU A 27 -4.39 -0.08 -3.11
CA LEU A 27 -3.75 -0.48 -1.87
C LEU A 27 -3.65 0.70 -0.90
N ILE A 28 -3.16 1.85 -1.37
CA ILE A 28 -3.04 3.07 -0.53
C ILE A 28 -4.40 3.59 -0.09
N LYS A 29 -5.41 3.55 -0.96
CA LYS A 29 -6.80 3.89 -0.61
C LYS A 29 -7.35 3.05 0.55
N GLY A 30 -6.87 1.82 0.67
CA GLY A 30 -7.21 0.91 1.76
C GLY A 30 -6.21 0.88 2.90
N LEU A 31 -5.26 1.81 3.00
CA LEU A 31 -4.37 1.89 4.17
C LEU A 31 -5.00 2.75 5.27
N PRO A 32 -4.65 2.50 6.54
CA PRO A 32 -4.84 3.48 7.59
C PRO A 32 -4.21 4.83 7.21
N THR A 33 -4.85 5.92 7.61
CA THR A 33 -4.49 7.29 7.19
C THR A 33 -3.01 7.61 7.35
N HIS A 34 -2.39 7.22 8.47
CA HIS A 34 -0.98 7.51 8.73
C HIS A 34 -0.04 6.78 7.74
N TYR A 35 -0.27 5.49 7.47
CA TYR A 35 0.50 4.76 6.45
C TYR A 35 0.23 5.31 5.04
N ALA A 36 -1.01 5.71 4.74
CA ALA A 36 -1.32 6.33 3.46
C ALA A 36 -0.55 7.64 3.26
N GLN A 37 -0.51 8.51 4.27
CA GLN A 37 0.27 9.76 4.24
C GLN A 37 1.76 9.49 4.03
N MET A 38 2.35 8.57 4.81
CA MET A 38 3.77 8.23 4.66
C MET A 38 4.12 7.75 3.24
N VAL A 39 3.26 6.92 2.64
CA VAL A 39 3.51 6.43 1.28
C VAL A 39 3.35 7.55 0.25
N LEU A 40 2.34 8.41 0.39
CA LEU A 40 2.15 9.55 -0.51
C LEU A 40 3.34 10.51 -0.46
N GLU A 41 3.86 10.80 0.74
CA GLU A 41 5.02 11.66 0.95
C GLU A 41 6.31 11.02 0.44
N HIS A 42 6.60 9.77 0.85
CA HIS A 42 7.86 9.10 0.53
C HIS A 42 8.06 8.90 -0.98
N PHE A 43 6.99 8.60 -1.71
CA PHE A 43 7.05 8.40 -3.16
C PHE A 43 6.67 9.65 -3.96
N ASN A 44 6.45 10.80 -3.30
CA ASN A 44 5.98 12.04 -3.92
C ASN A 44 4.75 11.83 -4.83
N LEU A 45 3.80 11.03 -4.35
CA LEU A 45 2.61 10.65 -5.09
C LEU A 45 1.46 11.60 -4.78
N ARG A 46 0.75 12.01 -5.83
CA ARG A 46 -0.57 12.65 -5.69
C ARG A 46 -1.67 11.61 -5.77
N SER A 47 -2.67 11.72 -4.91
CA SER A 47 -3.83 10.81 -4.83
C SER A 47 -4.73 10.80 -6.07
N ASN A 48 -4.43 11.58 -7.11
CA ASN A 48 -5.19 11.65 -8.36
C ASN A 48 -4.45 11.07 -9.57
N LYS A 49 -3.22 10.55 -9.42
CA LYS A 49 -2.41 10.01 -10.53
C LYS A 49 -2.05 8.53 -10.35
N PRO A 50 -2.98 7.59 -10.55
CA PRO A 50 -2.79 6.17 -10.23
C PRO A 50 -1.67 5.48 -11.01
N LEU A 51 -1.27 5.99 -12.19
CA LEU A 51 -0.24 5.38 -13.04
C LEU A 51 1.18 5.42 -12.43
N HIS A 52 1.42 6.28 -11.45
CA HIS A 52 2.73 6.38 -10.80
C HIS A 52 2.87 5.46 -9.58
N PHE A 53 1.82 4.70 -9.27
CA PHE A 53 1.76 3.87 -8.07
C PHE A 53 2.40 2.51 -8.32
N LYS A 54 3.70 2.41 -8.04
CA LYS A 54 4.46 1.17 -8.18
C LYS A 54 4.24 0.25 -6.99
N TYR A 55 3.32 -0.71 -7.15
CA TYR A 55 2.91 -1.61 -6.07
C TYR A 55 4.07 -2.32 -5.36
N GLN A 56 5.02 -2.90 -6.10
CA GLN A 56 6.12 -3.65 -5.49
C GLN A 56 7.00 -2.79 -4.59
N GLU A 57 7.24 -1.53 -4.97
CA GLU A 57 8.04 -0.59 -4.16
C GLU A 57 7.27 -0.15 -2.91
N ILE A 58 5.99 0.18 -3.05
CA ILE A 58 5.10 0.54 -1.94
C ILE A 58 4.98 -0.61 -0.93
N ALA A 59 4.80 -1.84 -1.40
CA ALA A 59 4.69 -3.02 -0.54
C ALA A 59 5.98 -3.27 0.27
N LYS A 60 7.15 -3.18 -0.38
CA LYS A 60 8.45 -3.31 0.29
C LYS A 60 8.66 -2.21 1.35
N TYR A 61 8.30 -0.98 1.03
CA TYR A 61 8.39 0.15 1.97
C TYR A 61 7.52 -0.09 3.21
N LEU A 62 6.25 -0.44 3.01
CA LEU A 62 5.31 -0.69 4.10
C LEU A 62 5.74 -1.89 4.97
N GLN A 63 6.23 -2.97 4.36
CA GLN A 63 6.70 -4.14 5.10
C GLN A 63 7.87 -3.79 6.04
N ARG A 64 8.84 -2.98 5.57
CA ARG A 64 9.95 -2.51 6.40
C ARG A 64 9.46 -1.63 7.55
N ARG A 65 8.51 -0.73 7.30
CA ARG A 65 7.97 0.18 8.34
C ARG A 65 7.23 -0.57 9.43
N VAL A 66 6.35 -1.50 9.07
CA VAL A 66 5.62 -2.33 10.04
C VAL A 66 6.58 -3.17 10.87
N GLN A 67 7.65 -3.69 10.26
CA GLN A 67 8.67 -4.46 10.98
C GLN A 67 9.41 -3.58 12.01
N VAL A 68 9.84 -2.38 11.61
CA VAL A 68 10.52 -1.43 12.51
C VAL A 68 9.63 -0.98 13.67
N GLU A 69 8.35 -0.69 13.42
CA GLU A 69 7.39 -0.31 14.47
C GLU A 69 7.14 -1.47 15.45
N SER A 70 7.04 -2.71 14.95
CA SER A 70 6.92 -3.90 15.79
C SER A 70 8.16 -4.12 16.65
N GLU A 71 9.36 -3.92 16.10
CA GLU A 71 10.63 -4.02 16.84
C GLU A 71 10.75 -2.92 17.90
N ALA A 72 10.36 -1.69 17.58
CA ALA A 72 10.35 -0.57 18.53
C ALA A 72 9.33 -0.74 19.66
N GLN A 73 8.20 -1.41 19.41
CA GLN A 73 7.22 -1.75 20.46
C GLN A 73 7.70 -2.86 21.40
N MET A 74 8.56 -3.77 20.95
CA MET A 74 9.13 -4.84 21.79
C MET A 74 10.27 -4.36 22.70
N LEU A 75 10.87 -3.21 22.39
CA LEU A 75 11.97 -2.61 23.13
C LEU A 75 11.53 -1.56 24.17
N ASN A 76 10.22 -1.27 24.26
CA ASN A 76 9.62 -0.35 25.23
C ASN A 76 8.88 -1.08 26.34
#